data_AF-A0A9E5FYR2-F1
#
_entry.id   AF-A0A9E5FYR2-F1
#
_cell.length_a   1.000
_cell.length_b   1.000
_cell.length_c   1.000
_cell.angle_alpha   90.00
_cell.angle_beta   90.00
_cell.angle_gamma   90.00
#
_symmetry.space_group_name_H-M   'P 1'
#
loop_
_entity.id
_entity.type
_entity.pdbx_description
1 polymer ?
#
loop_
_entity_poly.entity_id
_entity_poly.type
_entity_poly.pdbx_seq_one_letter_code
_entity_poly.pdbx_strand_id
1 'polypeptide(L)'
;MLGLSIAALLPLPIATATATALGAWTTAAMTSIKFYKGAGSSTVLFNSNGRNFYEGAGSSKVLLNVSGTKAYEGAGSSKALFTVSGTKVYRAAGTSECLWNITSGKVYEGAGSSKALFNVSGTKLYRGAGTSEVVCNWSGGSLETSEIAAMVWLIAAP
;
A
#
# COMPACT_ATOMS: atom_id res chain seq x y z
N MET A 1 -16.85 49.49 -62.10
CA MET A 1 -17.61 48.74 -63.13
C MET A 1 -16.90 47.41 -63.30
N LEU A 2 -17.61 46.30 -63.07
CA LEU A 2 -17.24 44.91 -63.45
C LEU A 2 -15.99 44.34 -62.74
N GLY A 3 -15.95 43.10 -62.26
CA GLY A 3 -16.84 41.97 -62.44
C GLY A 3 -16.31 40.75 -61.68
N LEU A 4 -17.24 39.81 -61.50
CA LEU A 4 -17.25 38.51 -60.86
C LEU A 4 -16.01 37.58 -60.97
N SER A 5 -15.85 36.78 -59.90
CA SER A 5 -15.59 35.30 -59.83
C SER A 5 -14.23 34.79 -60.37
N ILE A 6 -13.51 33.89 -59.72
CA ILE A 6 -13.88 32.50 -59.38
C ILE A 6 -13.05 32.03 -58.17
N ALA A 7 -13.73 31.43 -57.19
CA ALA A 7 -13.13 30.71 -56.08
C ALA A 7 -12.43 29.44 -56.59
N ALA A 8 -11.10 29.39 -56.47
CA ALA A 8 -10.36 28.15 -56.65
C ALA A 8 -10.39 27.35 -55.33
N LEU A 9 -11.19 26.28 -55.33
CA LEU A 9 -11.11 25.17 -54.38
C LEU A 9 -9.69 24.60 -54.39
N LEU A 10 -9.00 24.61 -53.25
CA LEU A 10 -7.88 23.71 -52.98
C LEU A 10 -8.22 22.88 -51.72
N PRO A 11 -8.05 21.56 -51.75
CA PRO A 11 -8.48 20.67 -50.67
C PRO A 11 -7.57 20.78 -49.44
N LEU A 12 -8.21 20.85 -48.26
CA LEU A 12 -7.58 20.78 -46.94
C LEU A 12 -6.87 19.42 -46.74
N PRO A 13 -5.59 19.38 -46.36
CA PRO A 13 -4.99 18.14 -45.88
C PRO A 13 -5.49 17.82 -44.46
N ILE A 14 -6.26 16.73 -44.35
CA ILE A 14 -6.51 16.04 -43.08
C ILE A 14 -5.22 15.29 -42.74
N ALA A 15 -4.47 15.77 -41.75
CA ALA A 15 -3.36 15.04 -41.14
C ALA A 15 -3.56 15.01 -39.62
N THR A 16 -4.30 13.98 -39.22
CA THR A 16 -4.20 13.18 -37.99
C THR A 16 -3.24 13.70 -36.92
N ALA A 17 -3.79 14.23 -35.83
CA ALA A 17 -3.08 14.38 -34.57
C ALA A 17 -2.77 12.98 -34.00
N THR A 18 -1.56 12.46 -34.26
CA THR A 18 -1.04 11.34 -33.47
C THR A 18 -0.57 11.91 -32.14
N ALA A 19 -1.47 11.85 -31.15
CA ALA A 19 -1.15 12.05 -29.76
C ALA A 19 -0.18 10.94 -29.30
N THR A 20 1.13 11.16 -29.44
CA THR A 20 2.09 10.44 -28.61
C THR A 20 2.23 11.22 -27.31
N ALA A 21 1.19 11.14 -26.48
CA ALA A 21 1.39 11.18 -25.04
C ALA A 21 2.11 9.88 -24.67
N LEU A 22 3.41 9.81 -24.98
CA LEU A 22 4.29 8.84 -24.36
C LEU A 22 4.32 9.23 -22.89
N GLY A 23 3.46 8.54 -22.14
CA GLY A 23 3.26 8.72 -20.73
C GLY A 23 4.61 8.92 -20.06
N ALA A 24 4.70 10.00 -19.29
CA ALA A 24 5.64 10.06 -18.19
C ALA A 24 5.32 8.84 -17.32
N TRP A 25 6.02 7.73 -17.58
CA TRP A 25 6.24 6.72 -16.59
C TRP A 25 7.13 7.42 -15.57
N THR A 26 6.51 8.15 -14.65
CA THR A 26 7.06 8.27 -13.32
C THR A 26 7.15 6.84 -12.82
N THR A 27 8.29 6.19 -13.09
CA THR A 27 8.83 5.19 -12.19
C THR A 27 8.95 5.94 -10.88
N ALA A 28 7.85 5.95 -10.12
CA ALA A 28 7.85 6.37 -8.74
C ALA A 28 9.03 5.62 -8.16
N ALA A 29 10.06 6.36 -7.74
CA ALA A 29 11.14 5.77 -6.99
C ALA A 29 10.46 4.96 -5.90
N MET A 30 10.51 3.63 -5.99
CA MET A 30 9.88 2.73 -5.04
C MET A 30 10.65 2.91 -3.75
N THR A 31 10.22 3.87 -2.96
CA THR A 31 10.84 4.25 -1.70
C THR A 31 10.69 3.06 -0.78
N SER A 32 11.79 2.33 -0.56
CA SER A 32 11.80 1.28 0.43
C SER A 32 11.48 1.89 1.79
N ILE A 33 10.38 1.46 2.39
CA ILE A 33 9.93 1.95 3.70
C ILE A 33 10.57 1.09 4.77
N LYS A 34 11.37 1.69 5.64
CA LYS A 34 11.96 0.99 6.79
C LYS A 34 11.10 1.23 8.02
N PHE A 35 10.81 0.17 8.76
CA PHE A 35 10.05 0.20 10.00
C PHE A 35 11.02 0.05 11.17
N TYR A 36 11.00 0.99 12.11
CA TYR A 36 11.86 0.98 13.28
C TYR A 36 11.05 0.76 14.55
N LYS A 37 11.72 0.17 15.54
CA LYS A 37 11.12 -0.08 16.85
C LYS A 37 10.94 1.22 17.62
N GLY A 38 9.77 1.44 18.22
CA GLY A 38 9.53 2.57 19.13
C GLY A 38 9.63 3.96 18.50
N ALA A 39 9.57 5.00 19.34
CA ALA A 39 9.69 6.38 18.91
C ALA A 39 11.17 6.77 18.73
N GLY A 40 11.66 6.76 17.49
CA GLY A 40 12.97 7.30 17.15
C GLY A 40 14.16 6.35 17.30
N SER A 41 13.95 5.02 17.38
CA SER A 41 15.10 4.11 17.34
C SER A 41 15.67 3.96 15.93
N SER A 42 16.97 3.66 15.87
CA SER A 42 17.69 3.29 14.65
C SER A 42 17.59 1.79 14.33
N THR A 43 16.93 1.01 15.19
CA THR A 43 16.79 -0.45 15.02
C THR A 43 15.63 -0.75 14.09
N VAL A 44 15.97 -1.24 12.89
CA VAL A 44 14.98 -1.68 11.89
C VAL A 44 14.39 -3.02 12.30
N LEU A 45 13.07 -3.09 12.41
CA LEU A 45 12.31 -4.33 12.62
C LEU A 45 12.21 -5.10 11.30
N PHE A 46 11.69 -4.43 10.28
CA PHE A 46 11.56 -4.94 8.93
C PHE A 46 11.57 -3.77 7.96
N ASN A 47 11.78 -4.06 6.69
CA ASN A 47 11.59 -3.08 5.63
C ASN A 47 10.55 -3.59 4.65
N SER A 48 9.96 -2.68 3.88
CA SER A 48 9.16 -3.03 2.72
C SER A 48 9.79 -2.43 1.47
N ASN A 49 9.68 -3.17 0.37
CA ASN A 49 10.01 -2.68 -0.96
C ASN A 49 8.87 -3.10 -1.89
N GLY A 50 8.03 -2.13 -2.23
CA GLY A 50 6.75 -2.37 -2.88
C GLY A 50 5.90 -3.32 -2.06
N ARG A 51 5.61 -4.50 -2.64
CA ARG A 51 4.68 -5.49 -2.09
C ARG A 51 5.32 -6.46 -1.09
N ASN A 52 6.64 -6.49 -1.00
CA ASN A 52 7.36 -7.44 -0.17
C ASN A 52 7.83 -6.77 1.13
N PHE A 53 7.66 -7.47 2.25
CA PHE A 53 8.20 -7.16 3.56
C PHE A 53 9.40 -8.07 3.83
N TYR A 54 10.52 -7.49 4.24
CA TYR A 54 11.81 -8.14 4.44
C TYR A 54 12.28 -8.01 5.88
N GLU A 55 13.05 -8.98 6.33
CA GLU A 55 13.62 -9.02 7.68
C GLU A 55 14.71 -7.96 7.87
N GLY A 56 14.62 -7.09 8.90
CA GLY A 56 15.67 -6.11 9.19
C GLY A 56 15.97 -5.11 8.06
N ALA A 57 17.18 -4.52 8.06
CA ALA A 57 17.61 -3.54 7.07
C ALA A 57 18.45 -4.19 5.98
N GLY A 58 17.94 -4.27 4.75
CA GLY A 58 18.71 -4.74 3.58
C GLY A 58 18.78 -6.27 3.40
N SER A 59 17.95 -7.03 4.11
CA SER A 59 17.86 -8.48 3.91
C SER A 59 17.17 -8.84 2.60
N SER A 60 17.59 -9.95 1.99
CA SER A 60 16.93 -10.62 0.87
C SER A 60 15.84 -11.60 1.31
N LYS A 61 15.72 -11.88 2.62
CA LYS A 61 14.68 -12.75 3.16
C LYS A 61 13.36 -12.01 3.28
N VAL A 62 12.42 -12.36 2.40
CA VAL A 62 11.04 -11.91 2.45
C VAL A 62 10.35 -12.62 3.61
N LEU A 63 9.75 -11.85 4.51
CA LEU A 63 8.88 -12.33 5.58
C LEU A 63 7.45 -12.51 5.08
N LEU A 64 6.97 -11.54 4.29
CA LEU A 64 5.58 -11.51 3.85
C LEU A 64 5.47 -10.79 2.50
N ASN A 65 4.67 -11.33 1.59
CA ASN A 65 4.40 -10.72 0.29
C ASN A 65 2.91 -10.40 0.16
N VAL A 66 2.58 -9.15 -0.15
CA VAL A 66 1.22 -8.67 -0.36
C VAL A 66 0.94 -8.59 -1.86
N SER A 67 0.14 -9.52 -2.39
CA SER A 67 -0.28 -9.50 -3.79
C SER A 67 -1.78 -9.23 -3.89
N GLY A 68 -2.12 -8.02 -4.36
CA GLY A 68 -3.52 -7.57 -4.47
C GLY A 68 -4.18 -7.53 -3.09
N THR A 69 -5.20 -8.36 -2.90
CA THR A 69 -5.95 -8.47 -1.64
C THR A 69 -5.42 -9.55 -0.70
N LYS A 70 -4.36 -10.29 -1.05
CA LYS A 70 -3.88 -11.42 -0.26
C LYS A 70 -2.44 -11.21 0.18
N ALA A 71 -2.14 -11.65 1.39
CA ALA A 71 -0.79 -11.70 1.92
C ALA A 71 -0.33 -13.15 2.06
N TYR A 72 0.92 -13.41 1.71
CA TYR A 72 1.55 -14.73 1.67
C TYR A 72 2.81 -14.75 2.53
N GLU A 73 3.12 -15.90 3.11
CA GLU A 73 4.34 -16.08 3.90
C GLU A 73 5.55 -16.20 3.00
N GLY A 74 6.51 -15.28 3.12
CA GLY A 74 7.72 -15.28 2.31
C GLY A 74 7.53 -15.01 0.80
N ALA A 75 8.62 -15.18 0.05
CA ALA A 75 8.63 -14.96 -1.39
C ALA A 75 8.07 -16.19 -2.13
N GLY A 76 6.95 -16.01 -2.85
CA GLY A 76 6.42 -17.04 -3.74
C GLY A 76 5.61 -18.15 -3.09
N SER A 77 5.22 -18.02 -1.82
CA SER A 77 4.30 -18.97 -1.19
C SER A 77 2.91 -18.90 -1.83
N SER A 78 2.29 -20.06 -2.00
CA SER A 78 0.92 -20.23 -2.47
C SER A 78 -0.11 -20.22 -1.33
N LYS A 79 0.34 -20.30 -0.06
CA LYS A 79 -0.53 -20.26 1.11
C LYS A 79 -0.69 -18.82 1.59
N ALA A 80 -1.88 -18.25 1.40
CA ALA A 80 -2.19 -16.93 1.94
C ALA A 80 -2.32 -17.01 3.47
N LEU A 81 -1.64 -16.11 4.17
CA LEU A 81 -1.75 -15.89 5.62
C LEU A 81 -3.05 -15.18 5.96
N PHE A 82 -3.37 -14.14 5.18
CA PHE A 82 -4.61 -13.38 5.33
C PHE A 82 -5.08 -12.80 4.01
N THR A 83 -6.37 -12.45 3.96
CA THR A 83 -7.01 -11.74 2.85
C THR A 83 -7.61 -10.42 3.35
N VAL A 84 -7.33 -9.32 2.67
CA VAL A 84 -7.90 -8.00 2.92
C VAL A 84 -9.07 -7.77 1.96
N SER A 85 -10.26 -7.51 2.50
CA SER A 85 -11.45 -7.17 1.72
C SER A 85 -12.08 -5.90 2.27
N GLY A 86 -11.95 -4.81 1.52
CA GLY A 86 -12.31 -3.47 1.98
C GLY A 86 -11.52 -3.10 3.24
N THR A 87 -12.22 -2.85 4.35
CA THR A 87 -11.61 -2.53 5.65
C THR A 87 -11.25 -3.76 6.48
N LYS A 88 -11.67 -4.96 6.09
CA LYS A 88 -11.57 -6.16 6.93
C LYS A 88 -10.42 -7.05 6.49
N VAL A 89 -9.74 -7.66 7.46
CA VAL A 89 -8.66 -8.63 7.26
C VAL A 89 -9.11 -9.97 7.79
N TYR A 90 -9.11 -11.00 6.94
CA TYR A 90 -9.56 -12.35 7.24
C TYR A 90 -8.40 -13.33 7.30
N ARG A 91 -8.47 -14.32 8.19
CA ARG A 91 -7.47 -15.39 8.30
C ARG A 91 -7.52 -16.29 7.07
N ALA A 92 -6.34 -16.61 6.54
CA ALA A 92 -6.13 -17.48 5.39
C ALA A 92 -6.72 -16.97 4.06
N ALA A 93 -6.67 -17.82 3.04
CA ALA A 93 -7.23 -17.53 1.72
C ALA A 93 -8.78 -17.51 1.70
N GLY A 94 -9.45 -17.90 2.79
CA GLY A 94 -10.90 -17.97 2.95
C GLY A 94 -11.48 -16.87 3.85
N THR A 95 -12.80 -16.69 3.81
CA THR A 95 -13.51 -15.51 4.37
C THR A 95 -14.22 -15.76 5.71
N SER A 96 -13.85 -16.81 6.45
CA SER A 96 -14.63 -17.27 7.61
C SER A 96 -14.25 -16.61 8.94
N GLU A 97 -12.98 -16.28 9.17
CA GLU A 97 -12.53 -15.68 10.44
C GLU A 97 -11.96 -14.28 10.18
N CYS A 98 -12.63 -13.23 10.66
CA CYS A 98 -12.11 -11.88 10.60
C CYS A 98 -11.09 -11.68 11.73
N LEU A 99 -9.84 -11.40 11.36
CA LEU A 99 -8.77 -11.09 12.30
C LEU A 99 -8.87 -9.65 12.79
N TRP A 100 -9.01 -8.72 11.85
CA TRP A 100 -8.98 -7.29 12.13
C TRP A 100 -9.93 -6.50 11.24
N ASN A 101 -10.32 -5.33 11.73
CA ASN A 101 -10.98 -4.30 10.94
C ASN A 101 -10.16 -3.02 11.01
N ILE A 102 -9.76 -2.49 9.86
CA ILE A 102 -8.93 -1.30 9.70
C ILE A 102 -9.83 -0.17 9.20
N THR A 103 -10.17 0.77 10.08
CA THR A 103 -11.03 1.91 9.72
C THR A 103 -10.49 3.19 10.35
N SER A 104 -10.48 4.27 9.58
CA SER A 104 -10.06 5.60 10.03
C SER A 104 -8.69 5.59 10.74
N GLY A 105 -7.73 4.85 10.18
CA GLY A 105 -6.38 4.72 10.75
C GLY A 105 -6.29 3.83 11.99
N LYS A 106 -7.37 3.19 12.44
CA LYS A 106 -7.35 2.32 13.62
C LYS A 106 -7.56 0.87 13.23
N VAL A 107 -6.87 -0.01 13.93
CA VAL A 107 -6.94 -1.47 13.75
C VAL A 107 -7.66 -2.06 14.94
N TYR A 108 -8.84 -2.61 14.69
CA TYR A 108 -9.71 -3.22 15.68
C TYR A 108 -9.62 -4.74 15.61
N GLU A 109 -9.81 -5.39 16.74
CA GLU A 109 -9.89 -6.85 16.83
C GLU A 109 -11.19 -7.37 16.18
N GLY A 110 -11.13 -8.36 15.29
CA GLY A 110 -12.32 -8.94 14.67
C GLY A 110 -13.13 -8.01 13.75
N ALA A 111 -14.36 -8.42 13.41
CA ALA A 111 -15.19 -7.76 12.40
C ALA A 111 -16.01 -6.55 12.90
N GLY A 112 -16.05 -6.32 14.21
CA GLY A 112 -16.94 -5.32 14.83
C GLY A 112 -16.59 -4.93 16.27
N SER A 113 -15.35 -5.16 16.70
CA SER A 113 -14.95 -4.79 18.06
C SER A 113 -14.80 -3.28 18.23
N SER A 114 -15.15 -2.80 19.42
CA SER A 114 -14.83 -1.44 19.90
C SER A 114 -13.40 -1.30 20.41
N LYS A 115 -12.70 -2.43 20.61
CA LYS A 115 -11.33 -2.46 21.11
C LYS A 115 -10.34 -2.25 19.97
N ALA A 116 -9.79 -1.05 19.89
CA ALA A 116 -8.65 -0.77 19.02
C ALA A 116 -7.40 -1.44 19.58
N LEU A 117 -6.77 -2.30 18.78
CA LEU A 117 -5.48 -2.91 19.07
C LEU A 117 -4.34 -1.95 18.75
N PHE A 118 -4.50 -1.22 17.64
CA PHE A 118 -3.52 -0.24 17.20
C PHE A 118 -4.16 1.00 16.60
N ASN A 119 -3.42 2.10 16.65
CA ASN A 119 -3.76 3.36 16.02
C ASN A 119 -2.59 3.78 15.12
N VAL A 120 -2.87 4.00 13.84
CA VAL A 120 -1.96 4.52 12.83
C VAL A 120 -2.21 6.01 12.71
N SER A 121 -1.20 6.81 13.03
CA SER A 121 -1.25 8.26 12.87
C SER A 121 0.07 8.75 12.28
N GLY A 122 -0.02 9.39 11.11
CA GLY A 122 1.15 9.75 10.31
C GLY A 122 1.99 8.52 9.98
N THR A 123 3.27 8.56 10.34
CA THR A 123 4.25 7.48 10.11
C THR A 123 4.53 6.64 11.36
N LYS A 124 3.55 6.55 12.26
CA LYS A 124 3.68 5.87 13.55
C LYS A 124 2.50 4.94 13.80
N LEU A 125 2.82 3.78 14.36
CA LEU A 125 1.86 2.82 14.91
C LEU A 125 1.90 2.90 16.42
N TYR A 126 0.75 3.09 17.03
CA TYR A 126 0.58 3.17 18.47
C TYR A 126 -0.19 1.96 18.99
N ARG A 127 0.10 1.55 20.22
CA ARG A 127 -0.66 0.50 20.91
C ARG A 127 -1.98 1.08 21.42
N GLY A 128 -3.07 0.36 21.17
CA GLY A 128 -4.41 0.76 21.57
C GLY A 128 -5.02 1.86 20.67
N ALA A 129 -6.03 2.54 21.19
CA ALA A 129 -6.72 3.64 20.49
C ALA A 129 -5.98 4.99 20.57
N GLY A 130 -5.02 5.12 21.48
CA GLY A 130 -4.34 6.38 21.81
C GLY A 130 -3.09 6.64 20.97
N THR A 131 -2.32 7.65 21.37
CA THR A 131 -1.04 8.04 20.75
C THR A 131 0.11 8.13 21.76
N SER A 132 -0.03 7.47 22.90
CA SER A 132 0.94 7.52 24.01
C SER A 132 2.08 6.51 23.85
N GLU A 133 1.80 5.31 23.34
CA GLU A 133 2.79 4.23 23.22
C GLU A 133 3.06 3.90 21.76
N VAL A 134 4.21 4.34 21.23
CA VAL A 134 4.64 4.03 19.86
C VAL A 134 5.23 2.62 19.83
N VAL A 135 4.62 1.74 19.04
CA VAL A 135 5.11 0.38 18.80
C VAL A 135 6.17 0.39 17.70
N CYS A 136 5.88 1.06 16.58
CA CYS A 136 6.84 1.28 15.51
C CYS A 136 6.63 2.62 14.82
N ASN A 137 7.67 3.10 14.14
CA ASN A 137 7.59 4.20 13.18
C ASN A 137 8.20 3.78 11.85
N TRP A 138 8.01 4.54 10.79
CA TRP A 138 8.66 4.24 9.51
C TRP A 138 9.11 5.45 8.73
N SER A 139 10.12 5.24 7.88
CA SER A 139 10.60 6.22 6.91
C SER A 139 9.84 6.06 5.60
N GLY A 140 8.73 6.77 5.42
CA GLY A 140 7.90 6.65 4.22
C GLY A 140 6.64 7.51 4.28
N GLY A 141 5.81 7.39 3.24
CA GLY A 141 4.49 8.03 3.17
C GLY A 141 3.40 7.25 3.91
N SER A 142 2.14 7.58 3.63
CA SER A 142 1.00 6.78 4.08
C SER A 142 1.07 5.37 3.50
N LEU A 143 0.72 4.39 4.34
CA LEU A 143 0.59 2.99 3.96
C LEU A 143 -0.84 2.67 3.53
N GLU A 144 -0.98 1.78 2.57
CA GLU A 144 -2.26 1.20 2.19
C GLU A 144 -2.78 0.24 3.27
N THR A 145 -4.08 -0.06 3.25
CA THR A 145 -4.71 -0.98 4.22
C THR A 145 -4.05 -2.35 4.25
N SER A 146 -3.61 -2.85 3.09
CA SER A 146 -2.93 -4.13 2.96
C SER A 146 -1.52 -4.12 3.57
N GLU A 147 -0.80 -3.01 3.43
CA GLU A 147 0.51 -2.79 4.04
C GLU A 147 0.39 -2.63 5.56
N ILE A 148 -0.65 -1.92 6.04
CA ILE A 148 -0.95 -1.81 7.48
C ILE A 148 -1.27 -3.19 8.04
N ALA A 149 -2.08 -4.00 7.34
CA ALA A 149 -2.41 -5.36 7.76
C ALA A 149 -1.15 -6.25 7.86
N ALA A 150 -0.25 -6.17 6.88
CA ALA A 150 1.02 -6.91 6.88
C ALA A 150 1.93 -6.46 8.03
N MET A 151 2.07 -5.14 8.23
CA MET A 151 2.83 -4.57 9.32
C MET A 151 2.29 -5.04 10.68
N VAL A 152 0.97 -4.97 10.89
CA VAL A 152 0.33 -5.44 12.13
C VAL A 152 0.53 -6.94 12.31
N TRP A 153 0.41 -7.73 11.25
CA TRP A 153 0.71 -9.17 11.30
C TRP A 153 2.15 -9.41 11.77
N LEU A 154 3.15 -8.72 11.22
CA LEU A 154 4.56 -8.90 11.62
C LEU A 154 4.85 -8.47 13.07
N ILE A 155 4.05 -7.56 13.63
CA ILE A 155 4.24 -7.03 15.00
C ILE A 155 3.43 -7.82 16.03
N ALA A 156 2.25 -8.29 15.66
CA ALA A 156 1.29 -8.91 16.57
C ALA A 156 1.20 -10.44 16.43
N ALA A 157 1.67 -11.02 15.32
CA ALA A 157 1.74 -12.47 15.19
C ALA A 157 2.89 -13.00 16.08
N PRO A 158 2.61 -14.01 16.92
CA PRO A 158 3.60 -14.67 17.77
C PRO A 158 4.58 -15.56 16.99
#